data_AF-H5TRF7-F1
#
_entry.id   AF-H5TRF7-F1
#
_cell.length_a   1.000
_cell.length_b   1.000
_cell.length_c   1.000
_cell.angle_alpha   90.00
_cell.angle_beta   90.00
_cell.angle_gamma   90.00
#
_symmetry.space_group_name_H-M   'P 1'
#
loop_
_entity.id
_entity.type
_entity.pdbx_description
1 polymer ?
#
loop_
_entity_poly.entity_id
_entity_poly.type
_entity_poly.pdbx_seq_one_letter_code
_entity_poly.pdbx_strand_id
1 'polypeptide(L)' 'MARSDVLVSADWAEQNLNNDKVVFVEVDEDTSAYDGGHIEGAVKLDWKTDLQDPVRRDFVDREQFSKLLSERGIANDD' A
#
# COMPACT_ATOMS: atom_id res chain seq x y z
N MET A 1 1.75 22.99 1.58
CA MET A 1 2.28 21.73 1.03
C MET A 1 2.25 21.84 -0.48
N ALA A 2 3.33 21.48 -1.15
CA ALA A 2 3.38 21.47 -2.60
C ALA A 2 2.82 20.13 -3.12
N ARG A 3 2.28 20.12 -4.34
CA ARG A 3 1.77 18.89 -4.97
C ARG A 3 2.84 17.81 -5.10
N SER A 4 4.08 18.21 -5.34
CA SER A 4 5.25 17.33 -5.47
C SER A 4 5.58 16.58 -4.19
N ASP A 5 5.13 17.06 -3.03
CA ASP A 5 5.44 16.42 -1.74
C ASP A 5 4.58 15.16 -1.50
N VAL A 6 3.47 15.00 -2.23
CA VAL A 6 2.44 13.97 -1.98
C VAL A 6 1.90 13.29 -3.25
N LEU A 7 2.39 13.66 -4.44
CA LEU A 7 1.98 13.06 -5.70
C LEU A 7 3.15 12.95 -6.66
N VAL A 8 3.32 11.76 -7.23
CA VAL A 8 4.36 11.43 -8.21
C VAL A 8 3.76 11.17 -9.59
N SER A 9 4.57 11.28 -10.64
CA SER A 9 4.19 10.86 -11.99
C SER A 9 4.46 9.37 -12.21
N ALA A 10 3.85 8.79 -13.25
CA ALA A 10 4.16 7.42 -13.68
C ALA A 10 5.63 7.26 -14.07
N ASP A 11 6.21 8.24 -14.79
CA ASP A 11 7.64 8.21 -15.16
C ASP A 11 8.56 8.18 -13.92
N TRP A 12 8.21 8.93 -12.86
CA TRP A 12 8.97 8.89 -11.61
C TRP A 12 8.82 7.53 -10.94
N ALA A 13 7.61 6.96 -10.93
CA ALA A 13 7.35 5.66 -10.34
C ALA A 13 8.17 4.56 -11.02
N GLU A 14 8.16 4.51 -12.35
CA GLU A 14 8.96 3.56 -13.14
C GLU A 14 10.47 3.70 -12.86
N GLN A 15 10.97 4.93 -12.73
CA GLN A 15 12.39 5.18 -12.41
C GLN A 15 12.78 4.80 -10.98
N ASN A 16 11.82 4.61 -10.07
CA ASN A 16 12.04 4.32 -8.66
C ASN A 16 11.63 2.89 -8.23
N LEU A 17 11.36 1.99 -9.18
CA LEU A 17 10.97 0.59 -8.87
C LEU A 17 11.97 -0.16 -8.00
N ASN A 18 13.25 0.17 -8.11
CA ASN A 18 14.35 -0.46 -7.37
C ASN A 18 14.93 0.44 -6.26
N ASN A 19 14.17 1.43 -5.80
CA ASN A 19 14.59 2.29 -4.70
C ASN A 19 14.28 1.61 -3.36
N ASP A 20 15.30 1.30 -2.57
CA ASP A 20 15.17 0.64 -1.25
C ASP A 20 14.37 1.47 -0.23
N LYS A 21 14.03 2.72 -0.55
CA LYS A 21 13.23 3.67 0.24
C LYS A 21 11.95 4.08 -0.49
N VAL A 22 11.37 3.17 -1.28
CA VAL A 22 10.05 3.34 -1.89
C VAL A 22 9.36 1.99 -1.94
N VAL A 23 8.16 1.91 -1.36
CA VAL A 23 7.27 0.75 -1.51
C VAL A 23 6.04 1.14 -2.32
N PHE A 24 5.80 0.45 -3.42
CA PHE A 24 4.55 0.57 -4.17
C PHE A 24 3.47 -0.28 -3.50
N VAL A 25 2.31 0.32 -3.24
CA VAL A 25 1.17 -0.36 -2.62
C VAL A 25 -0.04 -0.22 -3.51
N GLU A 26 -0.57 -1.35 -4.00
CA GLU A 26 -1.82 -1.38 -4.73
C GLU A 26 -2.98 -1.61 -3.76
N VAL A 27 -3.97 -0.72 -3.81
CA VAL A 27 -5.16 -0.77 -2.94
C VAL A 27 -6.39 -0.67 -3.83
N ASP A 28 -7.22 -1.71 -3.82
CA ASP A 28 -8.44 -1.78 -4.63
C ASP A 28 -9.61 -2.40 -3.83
N GLU A 29 -10.83 -2.12 -4.28
CA GLU A 29 -12.02 -2.85 -3.87
C GLU A 29 -12.10 -4.23 -4.54
N ASP A 30 -11.61 -4.35 -5.77
CA ASP A 30 -11.44 -5.61 -6.50
C ASP A 30 -9.95 -6.00 -6.55
N THR A 31 -9.54 -6.75 -5.53
CA THR A 31 -8.16 -7.21 -5.39
C THR A 31 -7.72 -8.24 -6.42
N SER A 32 -8.62 -8.73 -7.28
CA SER A 32 -8.25 -9.65 -8.36
C SER A 32 -7.46 -8.96 -9.47
N ALA A 33 -7.53 -7.62 -9.56
CA ALA A 33 -6.72 -6.82 -10.47
C ALA A 33 -5.22 -7.04 -10.23
N TYR A 34 -4.77 -6.90 -8.98
CA TYR A 34 -3.40 -7.19 -8.57
C TYR A 34 -2.96 -8.61 -8.99
N ASP A 35 -3.82 -9.60 -8.78
CA ASP A 35 -3.51 -10.99 -9.09
C ASP A 35 -3.42 -11.24 -10.61
N GLY A 36 -4.10 -10.41 -11.42
CA GLY A 36 -4.00 -10.41 -12.89
C GLY A 36 -2.76 -9.70 -13.43
N GLY A 37 -2.18 -8.78 -12.66
CA GLY A 37 -0.95 -8.08 -12.97
C GLY A 37 -0.84 -6.76 -12.20
N HIS A 38 0.35 -6.46 -11.69
CA HIS A 38 0.62 -5.29 -10.86
C HIS A 38 2.01 -4.71 -11.17
N ILE A 39 2.30 -3.54 -10.60
CA ILE A 39 3.63 -2.91 -10.67
C ILE A 39 4.68 -3.84 -10.03
N GLU A 40 5.84 -3.99 -10.65
CA GLU A 40 6.92 -4.84 -10.14
C GLU A 40 7.30 -4.45 -8.70
N GLY A 41 7.36 -5.46 -7.81
CA GLY A 41 7.68 -5.26 -6.39
C GLY A 41 6.55 -4.67 -5.53
N ALA A 42 5.40 -4.32 -6.12
CA ALA A 42 4.29 -3.76 -5.36
C ALA A 42 3.65 -4.78 -4.43
N VAL A 43 3.20 -4.33 -3.26
CA VAL A 43 2.42 -5.13 -2.32
C VAL A 43 0.93 -4.79 -2.43
N LYS A 44 0.09 -5.79 -2.18
CA LYS A 44 -1.38 -5.63 -2.17
C LYS A 44 -1.85 -5.22 -0.78
N LEU A 45 -2.84 -4.33 -0.68
CA LEU A 45 -3.72 -4.21 0.48
C LEU A 45 -5.18 -4.33 0.03
N ASP A 46 -5.94 -5.21 0.68
CA ASP A 46 -7.37 -5.38 0.45
C ASP A 46 -8.17 -4.40 1.32
N TRP A 47 -8.92 -3.50 0.68
CA TRP A 47 -9.74 -2.52 1.40
C TRP A 47 -10.77 -3.15 2.35
N LYS A 48 -11.33 -4.30 2.00
CA LYS A 48 -12.39 -4.96 2.77
C LYS A 48 -11.83 -5.85 3.87
N THR A 49 -10.74 -6.55 3.62
CA THR A 49 -10.24 -7.56 4.56
C THR A 49 -9.05 -7.09 5.41
N ASP A 50 -8.21 -6.19 4.90
CA ASP A 50 -7.03 -5.73 5.64
C ASP A 50 -7.28 -4.44 6.42
N LEU A 51 -8.10 -3.53 5.90
CA LEU A 51 -8.21 -2.16 6.42
C LEU A 51 -9.46 -1.89 7.27
N GLN A 52 -10.40 -2.85 7.33
CA GLN A 52 -11.65 -2.72 8.07
C GLN A 52 -11.69 -3.66 9.28
N ASP A 53 -12.34 -3.22 10.35
CA ASP A 53 -12.66 -4.10 11.47
C ASP A 53 -13.62 -5.21 10.98
N PRO A 54 -13.37 -6.49 11.31
CA PRO A 54 -14.14 -7.60 10.77
C PRO A 54 -15.58 -7.69 11.31
N VAL A 55 -15.94 -6.90 12.33
CA VAL A 55 -17.25 -6.95 12.99
C VAL A 55 -17.89 -5.57 13.06
N ARG A 56 -17.12 -4.55 13.45
CA ARG A 56 -17.58 -3.18 13.61
C ARG A 56 -17.48 -2.46 12.28
N ARG A 57 -18.38 -1.50 12.07
CA ARG A 57 -18.26 -0.57 10.95
C ARG A 57 -17.24 0.51 11.31
N ASP A 58 -15.97 0.10 11.35
CA ASP A 58 -14.83 0.94 11.70
C ASP A 58 -13.56 0.44 10.98
N PHE A 59 -12.47 1.19 11.10
CA PHE A 59 -11.16 0.78 10.60
C PHE A 59 -10.44 -0.11 11.60
N VAL A 60 -9.41 -0.80 11.11
CA VAL A 60 -8.41 -1.43 11.98
C VAL A 60 -7.77 -0.40 12.91
N ASP A 61 -7.54 -0.81 14.16
CA ASP A 61 -6.87 0.04 15.14
C ASP A 61 -5.36 0.15 14.88
N ARG A 62 -4.67 0.94 15.70
CA ARG A 62 -3.23 1.16 15.58
C ARG A 62 -2.41 -0.13 15.65
N GLU A 63 -2.76 -1.07 16.52
CA GLU A 63 -2.01 -2.31 16.70
C GLU A 63 -2.19 -3.22 15.50
N GLN A 64 -3.43 -3.35 15.02
CA GLN A 64 -3.78 -4.10 13.82
C GLN A 64 -3.12 -3.52 12.58
N PHE A 65 -3.14 -2.19 12.40
CA PHE A 65 -2.48 -1.54 11.27
C PHE A 65 -0.94 -1.68 11.33
N SER A 66 -0.35 -1.53 12.52
CA SER A 66 1.10 -1.73 12.70
C SER A 66 1.50 -3.16 12.34
N LYS A 67 0.68 -4.15 12.73
CA LYS A 67 0.89 -5.55 12.39
C LYS A 67 0.75 -5.80 10.89
N LEU A 68 -0.29 -5.25 10.26
CA LEU A 68 -0.52 -5.34 8.82
C LEU A 68 0.70 -4.83 8.05
N LEU A 69 1.16 -3.61 8.32
CA LEU A 69 2.32 -3.05 7.61
C LEU A 69 3.59 -3.86 7.84
N SER A 70 3.81 -4.36 9.07
CA SER A 70 4.95 -5.24 9.38
C SER A 70 4.91 -6.55 8.58
N GLU A 71 3.73 -7.17 8.43
CA GLU A 71 3.53 -8.39 7.63
C GLU A 71 3.70 -8.14 6.13
N ARG A 72 3.46 -6.91 5.67
CA ARG A 72 3.66 -6.48 4.27
C ARG A 72 5.06 -5.91 4.01
N GLY A 73 5.92 -5.85 5.03
CA GLY A 73 7.30 -5.38 4.91
C GLY A 73 7.46 -3.87 4.75
N ILE A 74 6.52 -3.08 5.28
CA ILE A 74 6.54 -1.61 5.22
C ILE A 74 7.00 -1.05 6.57
N ALA A 75 8.11 -0.31 6.57
CA ALA A 75 8.68 0.38 7.71
C ALA A 75 8.29 1.87 7.75
N ASN A 76 8.54 2.54 8.88
CA ASN A 76 8.22 3.97 9.05
C ASN A 76 9.16 4.90 8.26
N ASP A 77 10.33 4.40 7.87
CA ASP A 77 11.38 5.16 7.18
C ASP A 77 11.66 4.62 5.78
N ASP A 78 10.76 3.80 5.25
CA ASP A 78 10.70 3.46 3.83
C ASP A 78 10.12 4.61 2.99
#